data_AF-A0A523E597-F1
#
_entry.id   AF-A0A523E597-F1
#
_cell.length_a   1.000
_cell.length_b   1.000
_cell.length_c   1.000
_cell.angle_alpha   90.00
_cell.angle_beta   90.00
_cell.angle_gamma   90.00
#
_symmetry.space_group_name_H-M   'P 1'
#
loop_
_entity.id
_entity.type
_entity.pdbx_description
1 polymer ?
#
loop_
_entity_poly.entity_id
_entity_poly.type
_entity_poly.pdbx_seq_one_letter_code
_entity_poly.pdbx_strand_id
1 'polypeptide(L)' 'MPKKQDVNWSGWTLYYVGRGLELFGFILVTLAMVNFFGTSQMRPMLGMTGVGGAFFVVGWLLSKNDPGR' A
#
# COMPACT_ATOMS: atom_id res chain seq x y z
N MET A 1 -36.49 2.61 18.11
CA MET A 1 -35.68 1.50 17.55
C MET A 1 -34.39 2.11 17.00
N PRO A 2 -33.20 1.75 17.50
CA PRO A 2 -31.96 2.23 16.90
C PRO A 2 -31.85 1.67 15.48
N LYS A 3 -31.70 2.57 14.51
CA LYS A 3 -31.54 2.28 13.09
C LYS A 3 -30.35 1.33 12.96
N LYS A 4 -30.52 0.13 12.39
CA LYS A 4 -29.38 -0.75 12.07
C LYS A 4 -28.46 0.06 11.17
N GLN A 5 -27.29 0.41 11.70
CA GLN A 5 -26.25 1.08 10.95
C GLN A 5 -25.70 0.01 10.02
N ASP A 6 -26.07 0.05 8.74
CA ASP A 6 -25.56 -0.87 7.74
C ASP A 6 -24.05 -0.65 7.63
N VAL A 7 -23.30 -1.48 8.35
CA VAL A 7 -21.84 -1.43 8.36
C VAL A 7 -21.38 -1.71 6.94
N ASN A 8 -20.70 -0.75 6.33
CA ASN A 8 -20.18 -0.86 4.97
C ASN A 8 -18.92 -1.78 4.94
N TRP A 9 -19.14 -3.07 5.11
CA TRP A 9 -18.11 -4.12 5.16
C TRP A 9 -17.26 -4.18 3.89
N SER A 10 -17.85 -3.87 2.73
CA SER A 10 -17.14 -3.84 1.44
C SER A 10 -16.13 -2.69 1.40
N GLY A 11 -16.54 -1.49 1.87
CA GLY A 11 -15.63 -0.36 2.02
C GLY A 11 -14.49 -0.64 3.00
N TRP A 12 -14.78 -1.30 4.13
CA TRP A 12 -13.75 -1.68 5.11
C TRP A 12 -12.75 -2.69 4.54
N THR A 13 -13.22 -3.68 3.79
CA THR A 13 -12.35 -4.66 3.13
C THR A 13 -11.42 -3.98 2.13
N LEU A 14 -11.95 -3.13 1.25
CA LEU A 14 -11.14 -2.39 0.27
C LEU A 14 -10.13 -1.47 0.95
N TYR A 15 -10.54 -0.80 2.04
CA TYR A 15 -9.66 0.03 2.84
C TYR A 15 -8.47 -0.74 3.42
N TYR A 16 -8.73 -1.86 4.09
CA TYR A 16 -7.65 -2.68 4.67
C TYR A 16 -6.76 -3.34 3.61
N VAL A 17 -7.34 -3.79 2.49
CA VAL A 17 -6.58 -4.30 1.35
C VAL A 17 -5.66 -3.21 0.79
N GLY A 18 -6.18 -1.99 0.62
CA GLY A 18 -5.40 -0.83 0.20
C GLY A 18 -4.24 -0.52 1.15
N ARG A 19 -4.50 -0.49 2.47
CA ARG A 19 -3.47 -0.32 3.51
C ARG A 19 -2.43 -1.43 3.50
N GLY A 20 -2.83 -2.67 3.27
CA GLY A 20 -1.92 -3.79 3.09
C GLY A 20 -0.99 -3.59 1.89
N LEU A 21 -1.53 -3.12 0.77
CA LEU A 21 -0.75 -2.80 -0.43
C LEU A 21 0.22 -1.62 -0.20
N GLU A 22 -0.19 -0.59 0.54
CA GLU A 22 0.69 0.52 0.94
C GLU A 22 1.89 0.01 1.74
N LEU A 23 1.64 -0.77 2.79
CA LEU A 23 2.69 -1.35 3.63
C LEU A 23 3.61 -2.26 2.82
N PHE A 24 3.06 -3.08 1.94
CA PHE A 24 3.85 -3.95 1.06
C PHE A 24 4.74 -3.15 0.11
N GLY A 25 4.19 -2.10 -0.53
CA GLY A 25 4.95 -1.18 -1.37
C GLY A 25 6.08 -0.48 -0.60
N PHE A 26 5.80 -0.05 0.63
CA PHE A 26 6.79 0.58 1.51
C PHE A 26 7.92 -0.38 1.90
N ILE A 27 7.59 -1.63 2.22
CA ILE A 27 8.57 -2.70 2.51
C ILE A 27 9.44 -2.96 1.27
N LEU A 28 8.86 -3.04 0.07
CA LEU A 28 9.61 -3.23 -1.17
C LEU A 28 10.61 -2.09 -1.42
N VAL A 29 10.19 -0.83 -1.25
CA VAL A 29 11.08 0.33 -1.38
C VAL A 29 12.19 0.27 -0.33
N THR A 30 11.85 -0.09 0.91
CA THR A 30 12.83 -0.23 2.00
C THR A 30 13.85 -1.32 1.68
N LEU A 31 13.42 -2.48 1.20
CA LEU A 31 14.30 -3.58 0.78
C LEU A 31 15.18 -3.18 -0.42
N ALA A 32 14.65 -2.39 -1.35
CA ALA A 32 15.44 -1.84 -2.45
C ALA A 32 16.57 -0.93 -1.94
N MET A 33 16.28 -0.07 -0.95
CA MET A 33 17.28 0.79 -0.34
C MET A 33 18.31 -0.01 0.48
N VAL A 34 17.89 -1.02 1.24
CA VAL A 34 18.83 -1.88 1.99
C VAL A 34 19.77 -2.62 1.04
N ASN A 35 19.25 -3.17 -0.06
CA ASN A 35 20.08 -3.82 -1.09
C ASN A 35 21.03 -2.84 -1.79
N PHE A 36 20.63 -1.57 -1.95
CA PHE A 36 21.48 -0.54 -2.53
C PHE A 36 22.72 -0.23 -1.68
N PHE A 37 22.58 -0.19 -0.35
CA PHE A 37 23.75 -0.04 0.53
C PHE A 37 24.72 -1.24 0.46
N GLY A 38 24.23 -2.42 0.07
CA GLY A 38 25.05 -3.62 -0.11
C GLY A 38 25.59 -3.83 -1.53
N THR A 39 25.04 -3.16 -2.55
CA THR A 39 25.39 -3.37 -3.96
C THR A 39 25.33 -2.07 -4.78
N SER A 40 26.39 -1.72 -5.53
CA SER A 40 26.43 -0.52 -6.39
C SER A 40 25.54 -0.61 -7.66
N GLN A 41 24.55 -1.49 -7.70
CA GLN A 41 23.69 -1.68 -8.87
C GLN A 41 22.44 -0.81 -8.82
N MET A 42 22.51 0.39 -9.42
CA MET A 42 21.40 1.35 -9.48
C MET A 42 20.18 0.89 -10.29
N ARG A 43 20.37 0.15 -11.40
CA ARG A 43 19.26 -0.28 -12.29
C ARG A 43 18.23 -1.18 -11.60
N PRO A 44 18.61 -2.28 -10.92
CA PRO A 44 17.64 -3.14 -10.23
C PRO A 44 16.99 -2.43 -9.03
N MET A 45 17.70 -1.54 -8.35
CA MET A 45 17.15 -0.71 -7.28
C MET A 45 16.02 0.19 -7.80
N LEU A 46 16.25 0.94 -8.89
CA LEU A 46 15.22 1.78 -9.52
C LEU A 46 13.98 0.98 -9.93
N GLY A 47 14.18 -0.23 -10.45
CA GLY A 47 13.09 -1.16 -10.76
C GLY A 47 12.26 -1.53 -9.53
N MET A 48 12.91 -1.98 -8.45
CA MET A 48 12.21 -2.33 -7.20
C MET A 48 11.53 -1.12 -6.54
N THR A 49 12.17 0.04 -6.53
CA THR A 49 11.58 1.27 -5.99
C THR A 49 10.37 1.70 -6.81
N GLY A 50 10.45 1.62 -8.16
CA GLY A 50 9.31 1.90 -9.03
C GLY A 50 8.14 0.94 -8.80
N VAL A 51 8.41 -0.35 -8.66
CA VAL A 51 7.41 -1.37 -8.35
C VAL A 51 6.78 -1.13 -6.97
N GLY A 52 7.59 -0.89 -5.94
CA GLY A 52 7.11 -0.59 -4.59
C GLY A 52 6.28 0.69 -4.54
N GLY A 53 6.69 1.73 -5.27
CA GLY A 53 5.91 2.95 -5.43
C GLY A 53 4.58 2.73 -6.15
N ALA A 54 4.54 1.90 -7.19
CA ALA A 54 3.30 1.56 -7.87
C ALA A 54 2.31 0.81 -6.95
N PHE A 55 2.79 -0.18 -6.18
CA PHE A 55 1.98 -0.85 -5.16
C PHE A 55 1.47 0.12 -4.10
N PHE A 56 2.31 1.06 -3.66
CA PHE A 56 1.92 2.09 -2.72
C PHE A 56 0.78 2.96 -3.27
N VAL A 57 0.90 3.46 -4.50
CA VAL A 57 -0.13 4.30 -5.13
C VAL A 57 -1.44 3.55 -5.33
N VAL A 58 -1.39 2.29 -5.78
CA VAL A 58 -2.60 1.46 -5.93
C VAL A 58 -3.25 1.21 -4.57
N GLY A 59 -2.44 0.92 -3.54
CA GLY A 59 -2.90 0.77 -2.16
C GLY A 59 -3.59 2.03 -1.65
N TRP A 60 -2.97 3.18 -1.90
CA TRP A 60 -3.51 4.49 -1.56
C TRP A 60 -4.83 4.79 -2.27
N LEU A 61 -4.94 4.49 -3.56
CA LEU A 61 -6.20 4.68 -4.29
C LEU A 61 -7.34 3.81 -3.75
N LEU A 62 -7.03 2.60 -3.30
CA LEU A 62 -7.99 1.68 -2.68
C LEU A 62 -8.37 2.10 -1.25
N SER A 63 -7.42 2.67 -0.50
CA SER A 63 -7.59 3.08 0.90
C SER A 63 -8.05 4.53 1.09
N LYS A 64 -8.04 5.37 0.03
CA LYS A 64 -8.34 6.81 0.14
C LYS A 64 -9.74 7.11 0.68
N ASN A 65 -10.68 6.21 0.45
CA ASN A 65 -12.06 6.35 0.90
C ASN A 65 -12.21 5.58 2.21
N ASP A 66 -12.10 6.31 3.33
CA ASP A 66 -12.36 5.78 4.66
C ASP A 66 -13.87 5.52 4.83
N PRO A 67 -14.31 4.27 5.00
CA PRO A 67 -15.72 3.90 5.14
C PRO A 67 -16.31 4.27 6.51
N GLY A 68 -15.50 4.73 7.47
CA GLY A 68 -15.93 5.16 8.80
C GLY A 68 -16.13 6.68 8.95
N ARG A 69 -15.87 7.46 7.89
CA ARG A 69 -16.00 8.91 7.85
C ARG A 69 -17.25 9.34 7.07
#